data_AF-A0A7Y0PS94-F1
#
_entry.id   AF-A0A7Y0PS94-F1
#
_cell.length_a   1.000
_cell.length_b   1.000
_cell.length_c   1.000
_cell.angle_alpha   90.00
_cell.angle_beta   90.00
_cell.angle_gamma   90.00
#
_symmetry.space_group_name_H-M   'P 1'
#
loop_
_entity.id
_entity.type
_entity.pdbx_description
1 polymer ?
#
loop_
_entity_poly.entity_id
_entity_poly.type
_entity_poly.pdbx_seq_one_letter_code
_entity_poly.pdbx_strand_id
1 'polypeptide(L)'
;MIRSTVSGSGDLSRLLERADRLATAAGRPDLVERLGVVRSWLAGRPVCVAVSAGAGSGSAMARSLARVSARTLPGASYVDAPGSSGAGRSVPPTAVDVVLFVTDARREYGRVELDALARLRAQYSQVVAVLTNYEACPDLATVQAVDRQRLQGAGLDDPAIPLLPVSTVMCDDAWLRNDDASLVASGVPQLVEYLRDHVDSGVDARLRDAALAEIRGVVEALLPGWSAELTRLQGEAAAPGGRQQAASAELDRRQRLSTAWQIALADGVTELGAQVDFDLRERLREVLESADEQVAKGNPFGDWPAFDRTVRDQVRAAVTTDYQVLRSRASGLATTVVAEMTGTPEGSPAGVALPRLRVQDPDDALRRLPAMPAPEGGGSLLSRIVNSVRGSYGGILMVGVLTSLAGQQLISVYSVAAGVLLGVFTFFEDRRSTLERRRAEGRVAVAKLLDAANFRIGDDQRTQLRAVQRTLRDHFTVVNDERLRQAAEAVRTAASDDGAVAARVVELESGLVELHELRTQLSTGHDGQGGRRLAAVRSP
;
A
#
# COMPACT_ATOMS: atom_id res chain seq x y z
N MET A 1 45.86 4.40 11.99
CA MET A 1 44.81 3.81 11.14
C MET A 1 43.61 4.74 11.12
N ILE A 2 43.43 5.46 10.02
CA ILE A 2 42.44 6.53 9.86
C ILE A 2 41.08 5.86 9.64
N ARG A 3 40.15 6.02 10.59
CA ARG A 3 38.75 5.58 10.46
C ARG A 3 38.02 6.54 9.52
N SER A 4 37.84 6.16 8.26
CA SER A 4 36.97 6.90 7.33
C SER A 4 35.52 6.50 7.58
N THR A 5 34.79 7.30 8.33
CA THR A 5 33.32 7.25 8.32
C THR A 5 32.85 7.64 6.92
N VAL A 6 32.11 6.78 6.22
CA VAL A 6 31.47 7.07 4.93
C VAL A 6 30.48 8.22 5.16
N SER A 7 30.91 9.46 4.86
CA SER A 7 30.22 10.66 5.36
C SER A 7 29.64 11.53 4.24
N GLY A 8 29.83 11.18 2.96
CA GLY A 8 29.36 11.99 1.83
C GLY A 8 28.87 11.19 0.62
N SER A 9 28.03 11.82 -0.21
CA SER A 9 27.52 11.30 -1.49
C SER A 9 28.64 10.77 -2.41
N GLY A 10 29.81 11.43 -2.41
CA GLY A 10 30.98 11.01 -3.17
C GLY A 10 31.61 9.68 -2.73
N ASP A 11 31.51 9.30 -1.45
CA ASP A 11 32.00 7.98 -0.99
C ASP A 11 31.05 6.86 -1.42
N LEU A 12 29.74 7.14 -1.43
CA LEU A 12 28.72 6.19 -1.86
C LEU A 12 28.80 5.91 -3.37
N SER A 13 29.02 6.93 -4.20
CA SER A 13 29.24 6.76 -5.64
C SER A 13 30.48 5.90 -5.93
N ARG A 14 31.57 6.06 -5.17
CA ARG A 14 32.77 5.23 -5.31
C ARG A 14 32.51 3.77 -4.94
N LEU A 15 31.77 3.52 -3.85
CA LEU A 15 31.38 2.17 -3.46
C LEU A 15 30.49 1.51 -4.53
N LEU A 16 29.53 2.26 -5.08
CA LEU A 16 28.67 1.81 -6.16
C LEU A 16 29.47 1.45 -7.41
N GLU A 17 30.37 2.32 -7.87
CA GLU A 17 31.24 2.05 -9.03
C GLU A 17 32.13 0.83 -8.81
N ARG A 18 32.68 0.67 -7.60
CA ARG A 18 33.52 -0.48 -7.27
C ARG A 18 32.73 -1.79 -7.31
N ALA A 19 31.52 -1.81 -6.73
CA ALA A 19 30.62 -2.96 -6.79
C ALA A 19 30.15 -3.26 -8.23
N ASP A 20 29.89 -2.24 -9.03
CA ASP A 20 29.44 -2.35 -10.43
C ASP A 20 30.52 -2.98 -11.32
N ARG A 21 31.78 -2.55 -11.15
CA ARG A 21 32.93 -3.17 -11.82
C ARG A 21 33.09 -4.63 -11.45
N LEU A 22 32.98 -4.98 -10.17
CA LEU A 22 33.08 -6.36 -9.70
C LEU A 22 31.93 -7.23 -10.21
N ALA A 23 30.70 -6.71 -10.21
CA ALA A 23 29.54 -7.41 -10.78
C ALA A 23 29.69 -7.63 -12.29
N THR A 24 30.26 -6.66 -13.01
CA THR A 24 30.56 -6.77 -14.44
C THR A 24 31.64 -7.82 -14.70
N ALA A 25 32.75 -7.81 -13.96
CA ALA A 25 33.81 -8.82 -14.03
C ALA A 25 33.31 -10.24 -13.67
N ALA A 26 32.27 -10.32 -12.83
CA ALA A 26 31.63 -11.57 -12.47
C ALA A 26 30.70 -12.12 -13.56
N GLY A 27 30.44 -11.37 -14.64
CA GLY A 27 29.45 -11.73 -15.65
C GLY A 27 28.03 -11.77 -15.09
N ARG A 28 27.71 -10.87 -14.15
CA ARG A 28 26.41 -10.80 -13.44
C ARG A 28 25.61 -9.58 -13.86
N PRO A 29 25.01 -9.57 -15.07
CA PRO A 29 24.25 -8.43 -15.58
C PRO A 29 23.04 -8.10 -14.72
N ASP A 30 22.48 -9.09 -14.01
CA ASP A 30 21.39 -8.93 -13.06
C ASP A 30 21.78 -8.06 -11.85
N LEU A 31 23.02 -8.21 -11.36
CA LEU A 31 23.55 -7.39 -10.26
C LEU A 31 23.94 -6.00 -10.75
N VAL A 32 24.45 -5.88 -11.98
CA VAL A 32 24.73 -4.60 -12.64
C VAL A 32 23.43 -3.80 -12.83
N GLU A 33 22.35 -4.42 -13.29
CA GLU A 33 21.04 -3.77 -13.42
C GLU A 33 20.53 -3.29 -12.06
N ARG A 34 20.66 -4.14 -11.02
CA ARG A 34 20.28 -3.81 -9.65
C ARG A 34 21.08 -2.61 -9.11
N LEU A 35 22.39 -2.54 -9.37
CA LEU A 35 23.22 -1.38 -9.03
C LEU A 35 22.89 -0.15 -9.88
N GLY A 36 22.45 -0.33 -11.14
CA GLY A 36 21.93 0.73 -11.99
C GLY A 36 20.68 1.38 -11.41
N VAL A 37 19.79 0.60 -10.80
CA VAL A 37 18.65 1.10 -10.04
C VAL A 37 19.12 1.92 -8.83
N VAL A 38 20.10 1.44 -8.06
CA VAL A 38 20.68 2.23 -6.96
C VAL A 38 21.33 3.52 -7.49
N ARG A 39 21.97 3.48 -8.65
CA ARG A 39 22.51 4.67 -9.33
C ARG A 39 21.41 5.69 -9.62
N SER A 40 20.26 5.23 -10.10
CA SER A 40 19.08 6.09 -10.33
C SER A 40 18.50 6.68 -9.04
N TRP A 41 18.67 6.01 -7.90
CA TRP A 41 18.30 6.57 -6.60
C TRP A 41 19.20 7.77 -6.27
N LEU A 42 20.50 7.61 -6.49
CA LEU A 42 21.53 8.62 -6.18
C LEU A 42 21.59 9.77 -7.18
N ALA A 43 21.08 9.59 -8.40
CA ALA A 43 21.00 10.61 -9.43
C ALA A 43 19.92 11.69 -9.16
N GLY A 44 19.30 11.68 -7.97
CA GLY A 44 18.21 12.56 -7.57
C GLY A 44 16.86 11.87 -7.77
N ARG A 45 16.29 11.34 -6.69
CA ARG A 45 14.93 10.79 -6.73
C ARG A 45 13.94 11.95 -6.86
N PRO A 46 13.00 11.92 -7.82
CA PRO A 46 11.90 12.89 -7.84
C PRO A 46 11.10 12.74 -6.55
N VAL A 47 11.03 13.82 -5.76
CA VAL A 47 10.30 13.84 -4.48
C VAL A 47 8.83 13.53 -4.72
N CYS A 48 8.30 12.49 -4.07
CA CYS A 48 6.88 12.19 -4.12
C CYS A 48 6.16 12.74 -2.90
N VAL A 49 5.33 13.75 -3.11
CA VAL A 49 4.54 14.41 -2.06
C VAL A 49 3.08 13.99 -2.20
N ALA A 50 2.53 13.36 -1.18
CA ALA A 50 1.10 13.06 -1.11
C ALA A 50 0.35 14.20 -0.42
N VAL A 51 -0.75 14.67 -1.02
CA VAL A 51 -1.59 15.73 -0.46
C VAL A 51 -2.90 15.10 0.03
N SER A 52 -3.07 14.99 1.34
CA SER A 52 -4.28 14.50 1.99
C SER A 52 -5.16 15.69 2.40
N ALA A 53 -6.31 15.86 1.75
CA ALA A 53 -7.18 17.01 1.97
C ALA A 53 -8.67 16.63 1.99
N GLY A 54 -9.51 17.41 2.66
CA GLY A 54 -10.96 17.33 2.49
C GLY A 54 -11.40 17.57 1.04
N ALA A 55 -12.60 17.11 0.67
CA ALA A 55 -13.11 17.14 -0.71
C ALA A 55 -12.91 18.49 -1.41
N GLY A 56 -12.06 18.51 -2.45
CA GLY A 56 -11.84 19.66 -3.34
C GLY A 56 -10.54 20.47 -3.11
N SER A 57 -9.98 20.47 -1.89
CA SER A 57 -8.80 21.32 -1.56
C SER A 57 -7.46 20.70 -1.98
N GLY A 58 -7.37 19.38 -2.12
CA GLY A 58 -6.11 18.67 -2.41
C GLY A 58 -5.58 18.93 -3.82
N SER A 59 -6.46 18.87 -4.82
CA SER A 59 -6.11 19.10 -6.23
C SER A 59 -5.69 20.54 -6.55
N ALA A 60 -6.20 21.53 -5.81
CA ALA A 60 -5.76 22.92 -5.94
C ALA A 60 -4.33 23.08 -5.39
N MET A 61 -4.09 22.56 -4.18
CA MET A 61 -2.78 22.60 -3.54
C MET A 61 -1.71 21.88 -4.37
N ALA A 62 -2.00 20.68 -4.86
CA ALA A 62 -1.07 19.92 -5.69
C ALA A 62 -0.67 20.68 -6.97
N ARG A 63 -1.63 21.39 -7.61
CA ARG A 63 -1.35 22.21 -8.80
C ARG A 63 -0.52 23.44 -8.50
N SER A 64 -0.83 24.19 -7.44
CA SER A 64 -0.06 25.37 -7.06
C SER A 64 1.36 25.00 -6.61
N LEU A 65 1.51 23.89 -5.88
CA LEU A 65 2.82 23.34 -5.51
C LEU A 65 3.63 22.94 -6.74
N ALA A 66 3.07 22.14 -7.66
CA ALA A 66 3.76 21.73 -8.88
C ALA A 66 4.24 22.92 -9.73
N ARG A 67 3.49 24.04 -9.71
CA ARG A 67 3.86 25.26 -10.44
C ARG A 67 5.02 26.00 -9.77
N VAL A 68 4.98 26.16 -8.45
CA VAL A 68 6.04 26.87 -7.68
C VAL A 68 7.32 26.04 -7.60
N SER A 69 7.19 24.73 -7.41
CA SER A 69 8.31 23.84 -7.14
C SER A 69 9.10 23.43 -8.39
N ALA A 70 8.60 23.72 -9.60
CA ALA A 70 9.27 23.35 -10.85
C ALA A 70 10.73 23.84 -10.94
N ARG A 71 11.08 24.96 -10.28
CA ARG A 71 12.46 25.51 -10.25
C ARG A 71 13.27 25.05 -9.04
N THR A 72 12.63 24.78 -7.91
CA THR A 72 13.27 24.50 -6.61
C THR A 72 13.35 23.01 -6.27
N LEU A 73 12.41 22.20 -6.76
CA LEU A 73 12.35 20.74 -6.64
C LEU A 73 12.11 20.12 -8.03
N PRO A 74 13.11 20.14 -8.92
CA PRO A 74 12.95 19.61 -10.28
C PRO A 74 12.58 18.12 -10.24
N GLY A 75 11.49 17.76 -10.93
CA GLY A 75 11.01 16.39 -11.03
C GLY A 75 10.06 15.93 -9.91
N ALA A 76 9.78 16.75 -8.89
CA ALA A 76 8.84 16.38 -7.83
C ALA A 76 7.44 16.02 -8.37
N SER A 77 6.87 14.94 -7.86
CA SER A 77 5.51 14.47 -8.21
C SER A 77 4.56 14.68 -7.03
N TYR A 78 3.40 15.28 -7.30
CA TYR A 78 2.36 15.52 -6.31
C TYR A 78 1.18 14.58 -6.56
N VAL A 79 0.78 13.82 -5.54
CA VAL A 79 -0.30 12.83 -5.63
C VAL A 79 -1.40 13.19 -4.65
N ASP A 80 -2.66 13.20 -5.10
CA ASP A 80 -3.82 13.41 -4.24
C ASP A 80 -4.09 12.14 -3.42
N ALA A 81 -4.06 12.24 -2.10
CA ALA A 81 -4.24 11.15 -1.14
C ALA A 81 -5.57 11.30 -0.39
N PRO A 82 -6.16 10.21 0.13
CA PRO A 82 -7.42 10.28 0.86
C PRO A 82 -7.32 11.24 2.04
N GLY A 83 -8.23 12.22 2.09
CA GLY A 83 -8.37 13.15 3.20
C GLY A 83 -9.07 12.57 4.43
N SER A 84 -9.30 13.42 5.45
CA SER A 84 -10.11 13.10 6.64
C SER A 84 -11.55 12.67 6.31
N SER A 85 -12.06 13.03 5.12
CA SER A 85 -13.37 12.65 4.60
C SER A 85 -13.37 11.44 3.65
N GLY A 86 -12.23 10.74 3.47
CA GLY A 86 -12.13 9.51 2.68
C GLY A 86 -12.10 9.68 1.16
N ALA A 87 -12.00 10.91 0.64
CA ALA A 87 -11.87 11.17 -0.80
C ALA A 87 -10.39 11.34 -1.19
N GLY A 88 -9.86 10.50 -2.08
CA GLY A 88 -8.50 10.60 -2.65
C GLY A 88 -7.94 9.23 -3.12
N ARG A 89 -6.77 9.22 -3.77
CA ARG A 89 -6.12 7.98 -4.26
C ARG A 89 -5.31 7.36 -3.12
N SER A 90 -5.57 6.10 -2.76
CA SER A 90 -4.70 5.40 -1.80
C SER A 90 -3.30 5.32 -2.40
N VAL A 91 -2.29 5.85 -1.70
CA VAL A 91 -0.90 5.82 -2.15
C VAL A 91 -0.12 4.90 -1.21
N PRO A 92 0.68 3.94 -1.73
CA PRO A 92 1.46 3.09 -0.85
C PRO A 92 2.52 3.91 -0.10
N PRO A 93 2.71 3.69 1.21
CA PRO A 93 3.65 4.46 2.03
C PRO A 93 5.11 4.33 1.59
N THR A 94 5.45 3.28 0.85
CA THR A 94 6.77 3.08 0.26
C THR A 94 7.05 3.98 -0.95
N ALA A 95 5.99 4.56 -1.55
CA ALA A 95 6.11 5.42 -2.73
C ALA A 95 6.02 6.92 -2.40
N VAL A 96 5.72 7.29 -1.15
CA VAL A 96 5.52 8.68 -0.71
C VAL A 96 6.63 9.08 0.25
N ASP A 97 7.26 10.21 -0.01
CA ASP A 97 8.33 10.74 0.82
C ASP A 97 7.78 11.64 1.93
N VAL A 98 6.78 12.47 1.61
CA VAL A 98 6.13 13.38 2.56
C VAL A 98 4.62 13.42 2.34
N VAL A 99 3.84 13.39 3.43
CA VAL A 99 2.39 13.64 3.39
C VAL A 99 2.09 15.04 3.89
N LEU A 100 1.40 15.83 3.08
CA LEU A 100 0.79 17.10 3.44
C LEU A 100 -0.67 16.86 3.87
N PHE A 101 -0.98 17.07 5.14
CA PHE A 101 -2.35 17.05 5.65
C PHE A 101 -2.94 18.46 5.59
N VAL A 102 -3.88 18.68 4.68
CA VAL A 102 -4.44 19.98 4.34
C VAL A 102 -5.81 20.18 4.99
N THR A 103 -5.93 21.23 5.78
CA THR A 103 -7.13 21.60 6.55
C THR A 103 -7.41 23.09 6.42
N ASP A 104 -8.68 23.49 6.51
CA ASP A 104 -9.06 24.90 6.41
C ASP A 104 -8.76 25.64 7.72
N ALA A 105 -8.02 26.75 7.66
CA ALA A 105 -7.63 27.60 8.79
C ALA A 105 -8.81 28.28 9.50
N ARG A 106 -10.02 28.25 8.92
CA ARG A 106 -11.24 28.79 9.55
C ARG A 106 -11.80 27.90 10.64
N ARG A 107 -11.31 26.65 10.78
CA ARG A 107 -11.80 25.68 11.76
C ARG A 107 -10.65 25.08 12.54
N GLU A 108 -10.85 24.97 13.85
CA GLU A 108 -9.95 24.24 14.74
C GLU A 108 -10.06 22.73 14.51
N TYR A 109 -9.02 21.99 14.85
CA TYR A 109 -8.95 20.53 14.70
C TYR A 109 -9.96 19.82 15.61
N GLY A 110 -10.89 19.10 14.99
CA GLY A 110 -11.81 18.21 15.68
C GLY A 110 -11.22 16.82 15.87
N ARG A 111 -12.05 15.90 16.39
CA ARG A 111 -11.67 14.51 16.61
C ARG A 111 -11.33 13.78 15.31
N VAL A 112 -12.08 14.07 14.24
CA VAL A 112 -11.92 13.41 12.94
C VAL A 112 -10.57 13.77 12.32
N GLU A 113 -10.14 15.02 12.43
CA GLU A 113 -8.84 15.49 11.95
C GLU A 113 -7.69 14.88 12.74
N LEU A 114 -7.81 14.82 14.07
CA LEU A 114 -6.79 14.20 14.94
C LEU A 114 -6.66 12.69 14.67
N ASP A 115 -7.78 11.97 14.52
CA ASP A 115 -7.77 10.55 14.19
C ASP A 115 -7.16 10.29 12.80
N ALA A 116 -7.40 11.18 11.84
CA ALA A 116 -6.78 11.11 10.52
C ALA A 116 -5.26 11.32 10.59
N LEU A 117 -4.80 12.33 11.34
CA LEU A 117 -3.38 12.57 11.56
C LEU A 117 -2.70 11.41 12.28
N ALA A 118 -3.35 10.79 13.27
CA ALA A 118 -2.83 9.61 13.94
C ALA A 118 -2.66 8.43 12.98
N ARG A 119 -3.64 8.18 12.11
CA ARG A 119 -3.54 7.14 11.06
C ARG A 119 -2.41 7.43 10.08
N LEU A 120 -2.30 8.67 9.60
CA LEU A 120 -1.23 9.07 8.68
C LEU A 120 0.14 8.93 9.32
N ARG A 121 0.29 9.27 10.59
CA ARG A 121 1.56 9.13 11.32
C ARG A 121 1.97 7.68 11.57
N ALA A 122 1.00 6.77 11.72
CA ALA A 122 1.27 5.35 11.82
C ALA A 122 1.74 4.73 10.49
N GLN A 123 1.25 5.29 9.36
CA GLN A 123 1.51 4.75 8.03
C GLN A 123 2.69 5.42 7.32
N TYR A 124 2.91 6.72 7.54
CA TYR A 124 3.90 7.53 6.86
C TYR A 124 4.88 8.14 7.85
N SER A 125 6.14 8.12 7.46
CA SER A 125 7.24 8.56 8.31
C SER A 125 7.36 10.07 8.48
N GLN A 126 6.76 10.86 7.58
CA GLN A 126 6.83 12.32 7.55
C GLN A 126 5.45 12.87 7.24
N VAL A 127 4.90 13.63 8.18
CA VAL A 127 3.58 14.26 8.06
C VAL A 127 3.72 15.74 8.38
N VAL A 128 3.24 16.60 7.48
CA VAL A 128 3.25 18.06 7.59
C VAL A 128 1.81 18.53 7.57
N ALA A 129 1.39 19.32 8.55
CA ALA A 129 0.05 19.91 8.56
C ALA A 129 0.07 21.28 7.87
N VAL A 130 -0.88 21.50 6.97
CA VAL A 130 -1.00 22.72 6.16
C VAL A 130 -2.37 23.34 6.38
N LEU A 131 -2.40 24.57 6.89
CA LEU A 131 -3.62 25.35 7.12
C LEU A 131 -3.92 26.21 5.88
N THR A 132 -4.96 25.87 5.13
CA THR A 132 -5.40 26.58 3.92
C THR A 132 -6.37 27.72 4.20
N ASN A 133 -6.57 28.59 3.21
CA ASN A 133 -7.54 29.69 3.25
C ASN A 133 -7.30 30.66 4.44
N TYR A 134 -6.05 30.82 4.84
CA TYR A 134 -5.70 31.65 6.01
C TYR A 134 -6.04 33.13 5.79
N GLU A 135 -6.14 33.60 4.55
CA GLU A 135 -6.52 34.97 4.20
C GLU A 135 -7.92 35.36 4.68
N ALA A 136 -8.76 34.35 4.94
CA ALA A 136 -10.11 34.54 5.43
C ALA A 136 -10.24 34.27 6.94
N CYS A 137 -9.12 34.05 7.63
CA CYS A 137 -9.05 33.83 9.08
C CYS A 137 -8.42 35.06 9.76
N PRO A 138 -9.21 35.92 10.43
CA PRO A 138 -8.68 37.12 11.10
C PRO A 138 -7.68 36.81 12.22
N ASP A 139 -7.93 35.74 12.99
CA ASP A 139 -7.15 35.36 14.18
C ASP A 139 -6.39 34.04 13.99
N LEU A 140 -5.64 33.92 12.90
CA LEU A 140 -4.87 32.72 12.56
C LEU A 140 -3.95 32.23 13.70
N ALA A 141 -3.32 33.16 14.42
CA ALA A 141 -2.41 32.84 15.51
C ALA A 141 -3.12 32.08 16.65
N THR A 142 -4.37 32.43 16.94
CA THR A 142 -5.19 31.77 17.97
C THR A 142 -5.55 30.36 17.54
N VAL A 143 -6.02 30.18 16.30
CA VAL A 143 -6.38 28.85 15.76
C VAL A 143 -5.16 27.93 15.74
N GLN A 144 -4.02 28.43 15.27
CA GLN A 144 -2.78 27.65 15.22
C GLN A 144 -2.27 27.25 16.61
N ALA A 145 -2.45 28.10 17.63
CA ALA A 145 -2.11 27.80 19.01
C ALA A 145 -3.03 26.72 19.61
N VAL A 146 -4.34 26.82 19.36
CA VAL A 146 -5.32 25.81 19.80
C VAL A 146 -5.06 24.47 19.14
N ASP A 147 -4.81 24.45 17.82
CA ASP A 147 -4.52 23.21 17.09
C ASP A 147 -3.23 22.56 17.59
N ARG A 148 -2.20 23.36 17.89
CA ARG A 148 -0.98 22.85 18.53
C ARG A 148 -1.27 22.22 19.89
N GLN A 149 -2.06 22.87 20.75
CA GLN A 149 -2.45 22.30 22.04
C GLN A 149 -3.24 20.99 21.90
N ARG A 150 -4.07 20.87 20.85
CA ARG A 150 -4.84 19.64 20.57
C ARG A 150 -3.96 18.50 20.05
N LEU A 151 -2.99 18.80 19.18
CA LEU A 151 -1.98 17.82 18.77
C LEU A 151 -1.19 17.31 19.99
N GLN A 152 -0.89 18.21 20.93
CA GLN A 152 -0.21 17.85 22.17
C GLN A 152 -1.05 16.94 23.05
N GLY A 153 -2.32 17.28 23.25
CA GLY A 153 -3.26 16.45 24.00
C GLY A 153 -3.48 15.06 23.37
N ALA A 154 -3.26 14.90 22.08
CA ALA A 154 -3.38 13.64 21.34
C ALA A 154 -2.07 12.83 21.25
N GLY A 155 -0.96 13.33 21.82
CA GLY A 155 0.34 12.64 21.79
C GLY A 155 1.03 12.65 20.42
N LEU A 156 0.73 13.63 19.57
CA LEU A 156 1.28 13.74 18.21
C LEU A 156 2.51 14.69 18.11
N ASP A 157 3.19 14.98 19.23
CA ASP A 157 4.29 15.96 19.27
C ASP A 157 5.70 15.39 19.14
N ASP A 158 5.89 14.08 19.19
CA ASP A 158 7.23 13.47 19.15
C ASP A 158 7.37 12.47 17.99
N PRO A 159 7.92 12.88 16.82
CA PRO A 159 8.40 14.23 16.46
C PRO A 159 7.26 15.23 16.17
N ALA A 160 7.56 16.54 16.31
CA ALA A 160 6.55 17.59 16.21
C ALA A 160 6.04 17.73 14.77
N ILE A 161 4.71 17.71 14.58
CA ILE A 161 4.10 17.96 13.27
C ILE A 161 4.17 19.47 13.01
N PRO A 162 4.85 19.95 11.95
CA PRO A 162 4.83 21.36 11.57
C PRO A 162 3.42 21.78 11.13
N LEU A 163 3.01 23.01 11.48
CA LEU A 163 1.73 23.61 11.08
C LEU A 163 2.04 24.86 10.24
N LEU A 164 1.91 24.76 8.93
CA LEU A 164 2.29 25.82 7.98
C LEU A 164 1.04 26.46 7.34
N PRO A 165 0.84 27.79 7.46
CA PRO A 165 -0.27 28.46 6.79
C PRO A 165 0.07 28.70 5.32
N VAL A 166 -0.86 28.33 4.43
CA VAL A 166 -0.68 28.43 2.98
C VAL A 166 -1.98 28.86 2.31
N SER A 167 -1.91 29.72 1.30
CA SER A 167 -3.07 30.11 0.49
C SER A 167 -2.83 29.80 -0.98
N THR A 168 -3.58 28.83 -1.50
CA THR A 168 -3.55 28.48 -2.94
C THR A 168 -4.15 29.58 -3.79
N VAL A 169 -5.17 30.27 -3.28
CA VAL A 169 -5.84 31.39 -3.98
C VAL A 169 -4.90 32.58 -4.12
N MET A 170 -4.22 32.98 -3.05
CA MET A 170 -3.22 34.06 -3.12
C MET A 170 -2.04 33.67 -4.00
N CYS A 171 -1.59 32.42 -3.94
CA CYS A 171 -0.53 31.91 -4.80
C CYS A 171 -0.92 32.01 -6.29
N ASP A 172 -2.13 31.56 -6.66
CA ASP A 172 -2.58 31.61 -8.04
C ASP A 172 -2.77 33.05 -8.55
N ASP A 173 -3.31 33.97 -7.74
CA ASP A 173 -3.45 35.40 -8.11
C ASP A 173 -2.08 36.09 -8.23
N ALA A 174 -1.16 35.84 -7.29
CA ALA A 174 0.20 36.37 -7.34
C ALA A 174 0.97 35.88 -8.58
N TRP A 175 0.80 34.61 -8.94
CA TRP A 175 1.37 34.05 -10.17
C TRP A 175 0.81 34.70 -11.44
N LEU A 176 -0.50 34.93 -11.50
CA LEU A 176 -1.13 35.58 -12.65
C LEU A 176 -0.66 37.03 -12.82
N ARG A 177 -0.42 37.73 -11.71
CA ARG A 177 0.04 39.13 -11.69
C ARG A 177 1.56 39.28 -11.74
N ASN A 178 2.30 38.17 -11.67
CA ASN A 178 3.77 38.15 -11.56
C ASN A 178 4.28 39.04 -10.41
N ASP A 179 3.64 38.93 -9.24
CA ASP A 179 3.96 39.69 -8.03
C ASP A 179 4.64 38.77 -6.99
N ASP A 180 5.97 38.90 -6.89
CA ASP A 180 6.79 38.10 -5.98
C ASP A 180 6.44 38.35 -4.50
N ALA A 181 6.03 39.57 -4.13
CA ALA A 181 5.71 39.90 -2.74
C ALA A 181 4.45 39.17 -2.28
N SER A 182 3.41 39.17 -3.12
CA SER A 182 2.17 38.42 -2.87
C SER A 182 2.38 36.91 -2.95
N LEU A 183 3.32 36.44 -3.79
CA LEU A 183 3.67 35.03 -3.87
C LEU A 183 4.35 34.55 -2.57
N VAL A 184 5.27 35.35 -2.02
CA VAL A 184 5.88 35.08 -0.71
C VAL A 184 4.84 35.14 0.41
N ALA A 185 3.90 36.10 0.35
CA ALA A 185 2.81 36.16 1.32
C ALA A 185 1.96 34.89 1.31
N SER A 186 1.72 34.27 0.15
CA SER A 186 0.90 33.05 0.03
C SER A 186 1.36 31.84 0.87
N GLY A 187 2.60 31.81 1.34
CA GLY A 187 3.14 30.69 2.13
C GLY A 187 3.56 29.46 1.32
N VAL A 188 3.21 29.39 0.03
CA VAL A 188 3.59 28.26 -0.84
C VAL A 188 5.11 28.16 -1.04
N PRO A 189 5.86 29.25 -1.29
CA PRO A 189 7.33 29.17 -1.42
C PRO A 189 8.01 28.63 -0.15
N GLN A 190 7.55 29.05 1.03
CA GLN A 190 8.06 28.58 2.32
C GLN A 190 7.75 27.10 2.56
N LEU A 191 6.59 26.62 2.12
CA LEU A 191 6.28 25.19 2.12
C LEU A 191 7.21 24.41 1.17
N VAL A 192 7.49 24.93 -0.02
CA VAL A 192 8.42 24.29 -0.97
C VAL A 192 9.86 24.26 -0.43
N GLU A 193 10.30 25.35 0.20
CA GLU A 193 11.61 25.42 0.87
C GLU A 193 11.69 24.45 2.06
N TYR A 194 10.65 24.40 2.90
CA TYR A 194 10.55 23.42 3.97
C TYR A 194 10.66 21.98 3.44
N LEU A 195 9.93 21.68 2.35
CA LEU A 195 9.98 20.37 1.71
C LEU A 195 11.38 20.04 1.18
N ARG A 196 12.06 20.99 0.53
CA ARG A 196 13.45 20.80 0.08
C ARG A 196 14.37 20.44 1.25
N ASP A 197 14.37 21.26 2.29
CA ASP A 197 15.32 21.10 3.40
C ASP A 197 15.04 19.81 4.22
N HIS A 198 13.77 19.41 4.35
CA HIS A 198 13.38 18.20 5.11
C HIS A 198 13.47 16.91 4.28
N VAL A 199 13.27 16.99 2.97
CA VAL A 199 13.50 15.86 2.05
C VAL A 199 15.00 15.61 1.94
N ASP A 200 15.82 16.64 1.73
CA ASP A 200 17.28 16.51 1.62
C ASP A 200 17.92 15.95 2.91
N SER A 201 17.36 16.20 4.10
CA SER A 201 17.94 15.71 5.37
C SER A 201 17.49 14.29 5.76
N GLY A 202 16.22 13.93 5.54
CA GLY A 202 15.64 12.65 5.96
C GLY A 202 15.65 11.56 4.88
N VAL A 203 15.44 11.95 3.62
CA VAL A 203 15.43 11.02 2.48
C VAL A 203 16.86 10.60 2.14
N ASP A 204 17.85 11.49 2.21
CA ASP A 204 19.25 11.12 1.99
C ASP A 204 19.75 10.06 2.96
N ALA A 205 19.33 10.08 4.23
CA ALA A 205 19.75 9.07 5.20
C ALA A 205 19.19 7.69 4.88
N ARG A 206 17.87 7.58 4.65
CA ARG A 206 17.24 6.29 4.31
C ARG A 206 17.64 5.78 2.93
N LEU A 207 17.79 6.69 1.97
CA LEU A 207 18.25 6.36 0.63
C LEU A 207 19.70 5.88 0.65
N ARG A 208 20.55 6.51 1.46
CA ARG A 208 21.91 6.07 1.72
C ARG A 208 21.93 4.71 2.40
N ASP A 209 21.11 4.49 3.43
CA ASP A 209 21.04 3.20 4.12
C ASP A 209 20.52 2.09 3.20
N ALA A 210 19.50 2.38 2.38
CA ALA A 210 18.99 1.47 1.37
C ALA A 210 20.04 1.17 0.29
N ALA A 211 20.73 2.19 -0.22
CA ALA A 211 21.81 2.02 -1.18
C ALA A 211 22.96 1.19 -0.61
N LEU A 212 23.40 1.45 0.63
CA LEU A 212 24.43 0.67 1.31
C LEU A 212 23.99 -0.77 1.55
N ALA A 213 22.73 -1.01 1.90
CA ALA A 213 22.17 -2.34 2.06
C ALA A 213 22.12 -3.10 0.73
N GLU A 214 21.76 -2.44 -0.36
CA GLU A 214 21.77 -3.02 -1.71
C GLU A 214 23.19 -3.35 -2.19
N ILE A 215 24.14 -2.42 -2.03
CA ILE A 215 25.56 -2.66 -2.37
C ILE A 215 26.08 -3.84 -1.54
N ARG A 216 25.76 -3.91 -0.24
CA ARG A 216 26.10 -5.06 0.60
C ARG A 216 25.48 -6.35 0.09
N GLY A 217 24.20 -6.32 -0.28
CA GLY A 217 23.50 -7.46 -0.86
C GLY A 217 24.17 -7.98 -2.13
N VAL A 218 24.67 -7.08 -3.00
CA VAL A 218 25.42 -7.45 -4.20
C VAL A 218 26.76 -8.09 -3.85
N VAL A 219 27.48 -7.55 -2.87
CA VAL A 219 28.78 -8.10 -2.42
C VAL A 219 28.63 -9.49 -1.82
N GLU A 220 27.65 -9.67 -0.93
CA GLU A 220 27.34 -10.98 -0.33
C GLU A 220 26.85 -11.99 -1.37
N ALA A 221 26.20 -11.52 -2.44
CA ALA A 221 25.80 -12.37 -3.56
C ALA A 221 26.97 -12.84 -4.45
N LEU A 222 28.03 -12.04 -4.57
CA LEU A 222 29.20 -12.35 -5.40
C LEU A 222 30.17 -13.32 -4.69
N LEU A 223 30.37 -13.14 -3.39
CA LEU A 223 31.38 -13.86 -2.59
C LEU A 223 31.30 -15.40 -2.71
N PRO A 224 30.14 -16.07 -2.55
CA PRO A 224 30.07 -17.53 -2.61
C PRO A 224 30.40 -18.08 -3.99
N GLY A 225 29.96 -17.40 -5.05
CA GLY A 225 30.15 -17.83 -6.43
C GLY A 225 31.62 -17.83 -6.84
N TRP A 226 32.31 -16.71 -6.58
CA TRP A 226 33.74 -16.57 -6.86
C TRP A 226 34.61 -17.44 -5.97
N SER A 227 34.26 -17.61 -4.68
CA SER A 227 34.99 -18.50 -3.78
C SER A 227 34.89 -19.96 -4.26
N ALA A 228 33.69 -20.41 -4.64
CA ALA A 228 33.48 -21.76 -5.17
C ALA A 228 34.16 -21.97 -6.53
N GLU A 229 34.22 -20.95 -7.38
CA GLU A 229 34.98 -20.98 -8.63
C GLU A 229 36.48 -21.12 -8.37
N LEU A 230 37.04 -20.30 -7.47
CA LEU A 230 38.45 -20.36 -7.10
C LEU A 230 38.84 -21.73 -6.53
N THR A 231 38.06 -22.25 -5.58
CA THR A 231 38.31 -23.59 -5.01
C THR A 231 38.27 -24.69 -6.08
N ARG A 232 37.38 -24.57 -7.07
CA ARG A 232 37.28 -25.54 -8.18
C ARG A 232 38.48 -25.48 -9.11
N LEU A 233 38.98 -24.28 -9.41
CA LEU A 233 40.14 -24.08 -10.28
C LEU A 233 41.47 -24.44 -9.60
N GLN A 234 41.53 -24.43 -8.27
CA GLN A 234 42.72 -24.78 -7.48
C GLN A 234 42.74 -26.25 -7.00
N GLY A 235 41.63 -26.98 -7.04
CA GLY A 235 41.52 -28.36 -6.56
C GLY A 235 42.02 -29.44 -7.52
N GLU A 236 41.99 -30.72 -7.09
CA GLU A 236 42.43 -31.89 -7.90
C GLU A 236 41.64 -32.06 -9.21
N ALA A 237 40.43 -31.51 -9.28
CA ALA A 237 39.62 -31.43 -10.50
C ALA A 237 40.11 -30.39 -11.52
N ALA A 238 41.21 -29.68 -11.25
CA ALA A 238 41.82 -28.72 -12.17
C ALA A 238 42.41 -29.38 -13.43
N ALA A 239 42.66 -30.69 -13.39
CA ALA A 239 43.06 -31.44 -14.57
C ALA A 239 42.00 -31.30 -15.68
N PRO A 240 42.38 -31.13 -16.97
CA PRO A 240 41.45 -30.84 -18.06
C PRO A 240 40.24 -31.79 -18.14
N GLY A 241 40.47 -33.10 -17.96
CA GLY A 241 39.40 -34.11 -17.94
C GLY A 241 38.43 -33.98 -16.76
N GLY A 242 38.94 -33.62 -15.57
CA GLY A 242 38.12 -33.35 -14.39
C GLY A 242 37.29 -32.08 -14.55
N ARG A 243 37.87 -31.01 -15.13
CA ARG A 243 37.18 -29.75 -15.41
C ARG A 243 36.02 -29.95 -16.37
N GLN A 244 36.24 -30.69 -17.46
CA GLN A 244 35.19 -30.97 -18.44
C GLN A 244 34.05 -31.81 -17.85
N GLN A 245 34.36 -32.84 -17.07
CA GLN A 245 33.35 -33.68 -16.43
C GLN A 245 32.53 -32.90 -15.38
N ALA A 246 33.17 -32.03 -14.61
CA ALA A 246 32.50 -31.14 -13.67
C ALA A 246 31.59 -30.11 -14.37
N ALA A 247 32.06 -29.53 -15.48
CA ALA A 247 31.26 -28.58 -16.27
C ALA A 247 30.02 -29.26 -16.88
N SER A 248 30.16 -30.49 -17.39
CA SER A 248 29.04 -31.26 -17.93
C SER A 248 28.02 -31.60 -16.84
N ALA A 249 28.48 -32.02 -15.65
CA ALA A 249 27.59 -32.30 -14.53
C ALA A 249 26.81 -31.06 -14.06
N GLU A 250 27.44 -29.88 -14.08
CA GLU A 250 26.77 -28.62 -13.74
C GLU A 250 25.74 -28.21 -14.81
N LEU A 251 26.03 -28.43 -16.09
CA LEU A 251 25.06 -28.21 -17.17
C LEU A 251 23.83 -29.12 -16.99
N ASP A 252 24.04 -30.41 -16.77
CA ASP A 252 22.96 -31.37 -16.52
C ASP A 252 22.14 -31.00 -15.28
N ARG A 253 22.81 -30.55 -14.21
CA ARG A 253 22.14 -30.04 -12.99
C ARG A 253 21.25 -28.85 -13.32
N ARG A 254 21.76 -27.84 -14.05
CA ARG A 254 20.98 -26.65 -14.43
C ARG A 254 19.81 -26.98 -15.34
N GLN A 255 19.94 -27.95 -16.23
CA GLN A 255 18.82 -28.43 -17.04
C GLN A 255 17.71 -29.04 -16.18
N ARG A 256 18.06 -29.82 -15.15
CA ARG A 256 17.06 -30.36 -14.20
C ARG A 256 16.38 -29.24 -13.40
N LEU A 257 17.16 -28.29 -12.88
CA LEU A 257 16.61 -27.13 -12.16
C LEU A 257 15.72 -26.27 -13.06
N SER A 258 16.05 -26.17 -14.37
CA SER A 258 15.24 -25.45 -15.36
C SER A 258 13.81 -25.98 -15.45
N THR A 259 13.64 -27.30 -15.36
CA THR A 259 12.31 -27.91 -15.34
C THR A 259 11.65 -27.75 -13.98
N ALA A 260 12.41 -27.89 -12.89
CA ALA A 260 11.90 -27.79 -11.53
C ALA A 260 11.29 -26.42 -11.21
N TRP A 261 11.96 -25.31 -11.56
CA TRP A 261 11.43 -23.98 -11.27
C TRP A 261 10.16 -23.65 -12.06
N GLN A 262 10.02 -24.18 -13.28
CA GLN A 262 8.83 -23.99 -14.11
C GLN A 262 7.62 -24.71 -13.50
N ILE A 263 7.83 -25.94 -12.99
CA ILE A 263 6.81 -26.70 -12.26
C ILE A 263 6.44 -25.94 -10.98
N ALA A 264 7.43 -25.51 -10.19
CA ALA A 264 7.20 -24.77 -8.94
C ALA A 264 6.43 -23.45 -9.17
N LEU A 265 6.71 -22.73 -10.27
CA LEU A 265 5.96 -21.54 -10.64
C LEU A 265 4.51 -21.87 -11.02
N ALA A 266 4.28 -22.93 -11.80
CA ALA A 266 2.94 -23.33 -12.22
C ALA A 266 2.08 -23.78 -11.04
N ASP A 267 2.65 -24.61 -10.17
CA ASP A 267 1.99 -25.12 -8.97
C ASP A 267 1.74 -23.98 -7.98
N GLY A 268 2.76 -23.14 -7.73
CA GLY A 268 2.66 -22.03 -6.79
C GLY A 268 1.67 -20.93 -7.23
N VAL A 269 1.53 -20.67 -8.54
CA VAL A 269 0.47 -19.77 -9.05
C VAL A 269 -0.92 -20.37 -8.85
N THR A 270 -1.07 -21.68 -9.07
CA THR A 270 -2.35 -22.37 -8.90
C THR A 270 -2.77 -22.37 -7.43
N GLU A 271 -1.83 -22.67 -6.53
CA GLU A 271 -2.04 -22.62 -5.08
C GLU A 271 -2.36 -21.19 -4.60
N LEU A 272 -1.56 -20.20 -5.02
CA LEU A 272 -1.80 -18.80 -4.66
C LEU A 272 -3.18 -18.33 -5.10
N GLY A 273 -3.61 -18.70 -6.31
CA GLY A 273 -4.94 -18.38 -6.82
C GLY A 273 -6.06 -18.99 -5.98
N ALA A 274 -5.93 -20.27 -5.61
CA ALA A 274 -6.92 -20.93 -4.76
C ALA A 274 -6.98 -20.32 -3.35
N GLN A 275 -5.82 -19.97 -2.78
CA GLN A 275 -5.72 -19.37 -1.44
C GLN A 275 -6.33 -17.97 -1.39
N VAL A 276 -6.07 -17.13 -2.39
CA VAL A 276 -6.61 -15.77 -2.46
C VAL A 276 -8.11 -15.78 -2.73
N ASP A 277 -8.59 -16.65 -3.63
CA ASP A 277 -10.03 -16.84 -3.85
C ASP A 277 -10.75 -17.30 -2.57
N PHE A 278 -10.09 -18.13 -1.75
CA PHE A 278 -10.63 -18.58 -0.46
C PHE A 278 -10.64 -17.45 0.59
N ASP A 279 -9.52 -16.74 0.77
CA ASP A 279 -9.38 -15.63 1.73
C ASP A 279 -10.39 -14.50 1.44
N LEU A 280 -10.60 -14.15 0.15
CA LEU A 280 -11.63 -13.21 -0.26
C LEU A 280 -13.02 -13.64 0.22
N ARG A 281 -13.40 -14.90 -0.03
CA ARG A 281 -14.73 -15.42 0.33
C ARG A 281 -14.94 -15.46 1.84
N GLU A 282 -13.92 -15.87 2.58
CA GLU A 282 -13.94 -15.88 4.05
C GLU A 282 -14.16 -14.46 4.59
N ARG A 283 -13.40 -13.49 4.11
CA ARG A 283 -13.55 -12.09 4.47
C ARG A 283 -14.91 -11.50 4.10
N LEU A 284 -15.42 -11.78 2.90
CA LEU A 284 -16.75 -11.33 2.50
C LEU A 284 -17.85 -11.96 3.35
N ARG A 285 -17.64 -13.19 3.83
CA ARG A 285 -18.54 -13.84 4.78
C ARG A 285 -18.53 -13.14 6.14
N GLU A 286 -17.37 -12.75 6.66
CA GLU A 286 -17.31 -11.95 7.90
C GLU A 286 -18.06 -10.61 7.75
N VAL A 287 -17.96 -9.96 6.59
CA VAL A 287 -18.72 -8.74 6.29
C VAL A 287 -20.22 -9.03 6.24
N LEU A 288 -20.64 -10.15 5.64
CA LEU A 288 -22.05 -10.56 5.64
C LEU A 288 -22.58 -10.75 7.06
N GLU A 289 -21.85 -11.48 7.91
CA GLU A 289 -22.22 -11.74 9.30
C GLU A 289 -22.31 -10.42 10.10
N SER A 290 -21.35 -9.51 9.91
CA SER A 290 -21.38 -8.18 10.52
C SER A 290 -22.57 -7.33 10.07
N ALA A 291 -22.89 -7.36 8.78
CA ALA A 291 -24.03 -6.63 8.22
C ALA A 291 -25.37 -7.21 8.70
N ASP A 292 -25.49 -8.54 8.79
CA ASP A 292 -26.66 -9.22 9.31
C ASP A 292 -26.92 -8.89 10.78
N GLU A 293 -25.87 -8.80 11.60
CA GLU A 293 -25.98 -8.34 12.98
C GLU A 293 -26.48 -6.90 13.08
N GLN A 294 -25.96 -6.00 12.23
CA GLN A 294 -26.41 -4.60 12.18
C GLN A 294 -27.89 -4.51 11.77
N VAL A 295 -28.32 -5.31 10.79
CA VAL A 295 -29.72 -5.41 10.37
C VAL A 295 -30.62 -5.97 11.48
N ALA A 296 -30.12 -6.94 12.26
CA ALA A 296 -30.87 -7.52 13.38
C ALA A 296 -31.04 -6.54 14.54
N LYS A 297 -29.97 -5.83 14.93
CA LYS A 297 -29.93 -4.90 16.06
C LYS A 297 -30.64 -3.57 15.78
N GLY A 298 -30.68 -3.13 14.52
CA GLY A 298 -31.20 -1.80 14.13
C GLY A 298 -32.47 -1.80 13.27
N ASN A 299 -32.89 -0.58 12.90
CA ASN A 299 -33.78 -0.32 11.76
C ASN A 299 -32.92 0.26 10.62
N PRO A 300 -32.39 -0.57 9.70
CA PRO A 300 -31.47 -0.12 8.64
C PRO A 300 -32.12 0.86 7.64
N PHE A 301 -33.43 1.06 7.74
CA PHE A 301 -34.23 1.94 6.89
C PHE A 301 -34.40 3.36 7.44
N GLY A 302 -33.82 3.66 8.61
CA GLY A 302 -33.75 5.02 9.14
C GLY A 302 -32.77 5.91 8.36
N ASP A 303 -31.61 5.34 7.99
CA ASP A 303 -30.57 5.97 7.15
C ASP A 303 -29.92 4.91 6.25
N TRP A 304 -30.65 4.51 5.21
CA TRP A 304 -30.18 3.53 4.22
C TRP A 304 -28.87 3.94 3.54
N PRO A 305 -28.68 5.21 3.13
CA PRO A 305 -27.41 5.65 2.57
C PRO A 305 -26.22 5.50 3.53
N ALA A 306 -26.40 5.72 4.83
CA ALA A 306 -25.33 5.47 5.80
C ALA A 306 -25.02 3.99 5.95
N PHE A 307 -26.04 3.13 6.01
CA PHE A 307 -25.85 1.69 6.05
C PHE A 307 -25.09 1.20 4.80
N ASP A 308 -25.47 1.68 3.61
CA ASP A 308 -24.78 1.35 2.37
C ASP A 308 -23.31 1.76 2.35
N ARG A 309 -22.98 2.96 2.85
CA ARG A 309 -21.58 3.38 3.02
C ARG A 309 -20.83 2.46 3.98
N THR A 310 -21.38 2.18 5.15
CA THR A 310 -20.74 1.32 6.16
C THR A 310 -20.41 -0.07 5.61
N VAL A 311 -21.36 -0.73 4.95
CA VAL A 311 -21.11 -2.07 4.38
C VAL A 311 -20.05 -2.00 3.27
N ARG A 312 -20.07 -0.99 2.41
CA ARG A 312 -19.05 -0.83 1.36
C ARG A 312 -17.67 -0.49 1.90
N ASP A 313 -17.59 0.26 2.99
CA ASP A 313 -16.32 0.55 3.66
C ASP A 313 -15.75 -0.71 4.30
N GLN A 314 -16.58 -1.58 4.87
CA GLN A 314 -16.17 -2.91 5.35
C GLN A 314 -15.67 -3.79 4.21
N VAL A 315 -16.39 -3.85 3.07
CA VAL A 315 -15.94 -4.57 1.86
C VAL A 315 -14.60 -4.01 1.37
N ARG A 316 -14.46 -2.68 1.27
CA ARG A 316 -13.22 -2.01 0.85
C ARG A 316 -12.06 -2.39 1.77
N ALA A 317 -12.25 -2.35 3.08
CA ALA A 317 -11.21 -2.69 4.05
C ALA A 317 -10.79 -4.17 3.91
N ALA A 318 -11.76 -5.06 3.78
CA ALA A 318 -11.52 -6.49 3.63
C ALA A 318 -10.74 -6.82 2.35
N VAL A 319 -11.15 -6.24 1.22
CA VAL A 319 -10.51 -6.42 -0.09
C VAL A 319 -9.12 -5.79 -0.12
N THR A 320 -8.94 -4.63 0.51
CA THR A 320 -7.62 -3.99 0.61
C THR A 320 -6.63 -4.88 1.37
N THR A 321 -7.09 -5.51 2.45
CA THR A 321 -6.29 -6.44 3.25
C THR A 321 -5.91 -7.69 2.46
N ASP A 322 -6.87 -8.28 1.76
CA ASP A 322 -6.65 -9.43 0.88
C ASP A 322 -5.62 -9.12 -0.24
N TYR A 323 -5.69 -7.93 -0.86
CA TYR A 323 -4.68 -7.50 -1.84
C TYR A 323 -3.27 -7.32 -1.26
N GLN A 324 -3.15 -6.94 0.02
CA GLN A 324 -1.86 -6.91 0.70
C GLN A 324 -1.30 -8.33 0.92
N VAL A 325 -2.18 -9.28 1.29
CA VAL A 325 -1.81 -10.69 1.41
C VAL A 325 -1.37 -11.25 0.06
N LEU A 326 -2.11 -10.99 -1.02
CA LEU A 326 -1.74 -11.36 -2.39
C LEU A 326 -0.36 -10.81 -2.78
N ARG A 327 -0.06 -9.53 -2.51
CA ARG A 327 1.26 -8.92 -2.78
C ARG A 327 2.39 -9.61 -2.03
N SER A 328 2.18 -9.85 -0.74
CA SER A 328 3.15 -10.52 0.13
C SER A 328 3.42 -11.94 -0.37
N ARG A 329 2.37 -12.73 -0.60
CA ARG A 329 2.49 -14.12 -1.07
C ARG A 329 3.05 -14.23 -2.49
N ALA A 330 2.71 -13.31 -3.39
CA ALA A 330 3.34 -13.25 -4.72
C ALA A 330 4.86 -13.02 -4.63
N SER A 331 5.31 -12.19 -3.67
CA SER A 331 6.73 -11.98 -3.41
C SER A 331 7.39 -13.22 -2.79
N GLY A 332 6.67 -13.92 -1.90
CA GLY A 332 7.06 -15.23 -1.38
C GLY A 332 7.25 -16.27 -2.50
N LEU A 333 6.29 -16.37 -3.42
CA LEU A 333 6.36 -17.26 -4.58
C LEU A 333 7.61 -16.99 -5.44
N ALA A 334 7.95 -15.71 -5.68
CA ALA A 334 9.17 -15.36 -6.39
C ALA A 334 10.43 -15.90 -5.70
N THR A 335 10.44 -15.88 -4.37
CA THR A 335 11.53 -16.42 -3.55
C THR A 335 11.61 -17.95 -3.66
N THR A 336 10.47 -18.63 -3.61
CA THR A 336 10.39 -20.09 -3.81
C THR A 336 10.90 -20.50 -5.19
N VAL A 337 10.52 -19.77 -6.24
CA VAL A 337 11.00 -20.05 -7.62
C VAL A 337 12.51 -19.86 -7.72
N VAL A 338 13.09 -18.86 -7.05
CA VAL A 338 14.54 -18.69 -6.98
C VAL A 338 15.21 -19.87 -6.26
N ALA A 339 14.64 -20.33 -5.15
CA ALA A 339 15.16 -21.47 -4.40
C ALA A 339 15.21 -22.74 -5.29
N GLU A 340 14.13 -23.02 -6.01
CA GLU A 340 14.05 -24.15 -6.95
C GLU A 340 15.01 -23.99 -8.14
N MET A 341 15.13 -22.79 -8.70
CA MET A 341 16.05 -22.53 -9.82
C MET A 341 17.53 -22.68 -9.43
N THR A 342 17.87 -22.42 -8.16
CA THR A 342 19.24 -22.46 -7.65
C THR A 342 19.57 -23.76 -6.92
N GLY A 343 18.56 -24.55 -6.56
CA GLY A 343 18.70 -25.77 -5.79
C GLY A 343 19.24 -25.52 -4.37
N THR A 344 19.03 -24.31 -3.84
CA THR A 344 19.37 -23.96 -2.46
C THR A 344 18.10 -23.93 -1.61
N PRO A 345 18.00 -24.72 -0.52
CA PRO A 345 16.87 -24.63 0.39
C PRO A 345 16.85 -23.25 1.07
N GLU A 346 15.63 -22.75 1.27
CA GLU A 346 15.21 -21.43 1.77
C GLU A 346 16.26 -20.63 2.55
N GLY A 347 16.52 -19.39 2.11
CA GLY A 347 17.12 -18.38 3.00
C GLY A 347 17.93 -17.28 2.32
N SER A 348 18.41 -17.45 1.09
CA SER A 348 19.11 -16.39 0.38
C SER A 348 18.87 -16.49 -1.12
N PRO A 349 18.38 -15.43 -1.80
CA PRO A 349 18.41 -15.41 -3.25
C PRO A 349 19.88 -15.54 -3.63
N ALA A 350 20.30 -16.70 -4.14
CA ALA A 350 21.69 -17.04 -4.44
C ALA A 350 22.20 -16.20 -5.64
N GLY A 351 22.33 -14.90 -5.39
CA GLY A 351 22.58 -13.84 -6.33
C GLY A 351 21.46 -13.52 -7.30
N VAL A 352 20.38 -14.28 -7.43
CA VAL A 352 19.36 -14.01 -8.46
C VAL A 352 18.48 -12.81 -8.08
N ALA A 353 18.46 -11.78 -8.93
CA ALA A 353 17.57 -10.63 -8.73
C ALA A 353 16.09 -11.04 -8.85
N LEU A 354 15.26 -10.57 -7.91
CA LEU A 354 13.82 -10.74 -7.96
C LEU A 354 13.17 -9.66 -8.84
N PRO A 355 12.20 -10.00 -9.69
CA PRO A 355 11.49 -9.01 -10.48
C PRO A 355 10.60 -8.15 -9.59
N ARG A 356 10.42 -6.89 -9.98
CA ARG A 356 9.44 -6.01 -9.32
C ARG A 356 8.03 -6.43 -9.70
N LEU A 357 7.37 -7.14 -8.80
CA LEU A 357 5.98 -7.52 -8.97
C LEU A 357 5.07 -6.33 -8.74
N ARG A 358 4.18 -6.08 -9.70
CA ARG A 358 3.14 -5.05 -9.60
C ARG A 358 1.78 -5.73 -9.54
N VAL A 359 1.16 -5.68 -8.37
CA VAL A 359 -0.26 -5.98 -8.19
C VAL A 359 -0.96 -4.65 -8.05
N GLN A 360 -1.88 -4.33 -8.96
CA GLN A 360 -2.61 -3.07 -8.92
C GLN A 360 -3.52 -2.99 -7.68
N ASP A 361 -3.84 -1.77 -7.25
CA ASP A 361 -4.76 -1.57 -6.13
C ASP A 361 -6.20 -1.93 -6.54
N PRO A 362 -7.01 -2.48 -5.61
CA PRO A 362 -8.36 -2.93 -5.91
C PRO A 362 -9.35 -1.77 -6.16
N ASP A 363 -8.92 -0.51 -6.04
CA ASP A 363 -9.78 0.67 -6.07
C ASP A 363 -10.61 0.78 -7.35
N ASP A 364 -10.05 0.44 -8.51
CA ASP A 364 -10.78 0.49 -9.78
C ASP A 364 -11.85 -0.60 -9.85
N ALA A 365 -11.59 -1.79 -9.30
CA ALA A 365 -12.59 -2.85 -9.18
C ALA A 365 -13.68 -2.46 -8.17
N LEU A 366 -13.29 -1.89 -7.02
CA LEU A 366 -14.19 -1.42 -5.96
C LEU A 366 -15.10 -0.27 -6.43
N ARG A 367 -14.58 0.69 -7.21
CA ARG A 367 -15.39 1.80 -7.78
C ARG A 367 -16.50 1.32 -8.69
N ARG A 368 -16.31 0.18 -9.36
CA ARG A 368 -17.31 -0.37 -10.27
C ARG A 368 -18.43 -1.08 -9.51
N LEU A 369 -18.31 -1.33 -8.20
CA LEU A 369 -19.32 -2.06 -7.44
C LEU A 369 -20.69 -1.35 -7.48
N PRO A 370 -21.77 -2.10 -7.77
CA PRO A 370 -23.11 -1.52 -7.83
C PRO A 370 -23.53 -1.01 -6.45
N ALA A 371 -24.45 -0.05 -6.45
CA ALA A 371 -25.09 0.35 -5.21
C ALA A 371 -26.07 -0.67 -4.69
N MET A 372 -26.19 -0.80 -3.36
CA MET A 372 -27.24 -1.64 -2.80
C MET A 372 -28.60 -1.08 -3.24
N PRO A 373 -29.46 -1.92 -3.85
CA PRO A 373 -30.78 -1.49 -4.29
C PRO A 373 -31.56 -0.96 -3.08
N ALA A 374 -32.12 0.24 -3.22
CA ALA A 374 -32.91 0.82 -2.17
C ALA A 374 -34.22 0.02 -1.99
N PRO A 375 -34.64 -0.21 -0.74
CA PRO A 375 -35.90 -0.86 -0.42
C PRO A 375 -37.10 -0.03 -0.88
N GLU A 376 -38.11 -0.68 -1.44
CA GLU A 376 -39.34 -0.02 -1.87
C GLU A 376 -40.16 0.42 -0.64
N GLY A 377 -40.06 1.71 -0.28
CA GLY A 377 -40.82 2.24 0.87
C GLY A 377 -40.34 3.56 1.47
N GLY A 378 -39.32 4.20 0.90
CA GLY A 378 -38.75 5.49 1.35
C GLY A 378 -39.64 6.73 1.10
N GLY A 379 -40.97 6.59 1.19
CA GLY A 379 -41.88 7.75 1.19
C GLY A 379 -41.83 8.49 2.53
N SER A 380 -41.76 9.83 2.44
CA SER A 380 -41.81 10.81 3.54
C SER A 380 -42.78 10.42 4.67
N LEU A 381 -42.42 10.75 5.93
CA LEU A 381 -43.30 10.61 7.10
C LEU A 381 -44.71 11.20 6.86
N LEU A 382 -44.84 12.22 6.01
CA LEU A 382 -46.11 12.84 5.63
C LEU A 382 -46.98 11.95 4.72
N SER A 383 -46.39 11.12 3.84
CA SER A 383 -47.16 10.18 3.02
C SER A 383 -47.62 8.94 3.80
N ARG A 384 -47.01 8.66 4.95
CA ARG A 384 -47.45 7.59 5.87
C ARG A 384 -48.69 7.96 6.68
N ILE A 385 -48.86 9.23 7.06
CA ILE A 385 -50.08 9.71 7.73
C ILE A 385 -51.27 9.67 6.76
N VAL A 386 -51.05 10.03 5.50
CA VAL A 386 -52.10 9.98 4.46
C VAL A 386 -52.50 8.54 4.11
N ASN A 387 -51.56 7.60 4.11
CA ASN A 387 -51.86 6.19 3.83
C ASN A 387 -52.34 5.38 5.04
N SER A 388 -52.13 5.83 6.28
CA SER A 388 -52.69 5.15 7.47
C SER A 388 -54.19 5.43 7.67
N VAL A 389 -54.71 6.52 7.10
CA VAL A 389 -56.16 6.84 7.15
C VAL A 389 -56.99 5.93 6.23
N ARG A 390 -56.37 5.26 5.24
CA ARG A 390 -57.09 4.36 4.32
C ARG A 390 -57.33 2.95 4.90
N GLY A 391 -56.58 2.54 5.92
CA GLY A 391 -56.75 1.24 6.59
C GLY A 391 -57.78 1.24 7.73
N SER A 392 -58.12 2.42 8.28
CA SER A 392 -59.02 2.53 9.45
C SER A 392 -60.51 2.42 9.10
N TYR A 393 -60.90 2.36 7.82
CA TYR A 393 -62.31 2.23 7.43
C TYR A 393 -62.86 0.80 7.48
N GLY A 394 -62.01 -0.24 7.62
CA GLY A 394 -62.46 -1.64 7.66
C GLY A 394 -62.95 -2.14 9.03
N GLY A 395 -62.31 -1.70 10.12
CA GLY A 395 -62.61 -2.20 11.47
C GLY A 395 -63.86 -1.58 12.13
N ILE A 396 -64.16 -0.32 11.81
CA ILE A 396 -65.32 0.39 12.38
C ILE A 396 -66.62 -0.04 11.68
N LEU A 397 -66.57 -0.41 10.39
CA LEU A 397 -67.75 -0.88 9.66
C LEU A 397 -68.14 -2.34 9.97
N MET A 398 -67.23 -3.18 10.46
CA MET A 398 -67.58 -4.59 10.74
C MET A 398 -68.30 -4.80 12.07
N VAL A 399 -68.13 -3.90 13.05
CA VAL A 399 -68.84 -3.97 14.35
C VAL A 399 -70.25 -3.37 14.26
N GLY A 400 -70.45 -2.35 13.40
CA GLY A 400 -71.73 -1.65 13.26
C GLY A 400 -72.79 -2.39 12.43
N VAL A 401 -72.40 -3.31 11.54
CA VAL A 401 -73.36 -4.01 10.66
C VAL A 401 -73.91 -5.29 11.29
N LEU A 402 -73.20 -5.93 12.23
CA LEU A 402 -73.74 -7.10 12.94
C LEU A 402 -74.78 -6.72 14.02
N THR A 403 -74.83 -5.46 14.45
CA THR A 403 -75.79 -4.96 15.45
C THR A 403 -77.08 -4.38 14.84
N SER A 404 -77.14 -4.18 13.53
CA SER A 404 -78.25 -3.47 12.87
C SER A 404 -79.48 -4.33 12.55
N LEU A 405 -79.49 -5.62 12.88
CA LEU A 405 -80.63 -6.52 12.60
C LEU A 405 -81.35 -7.09 13.84
N ALA A 406 -81.02 -6.65 15.06
CA ALA A 406 -81.58 -7.27 16.28
C ALA A 406 -82.12 -6.31 17.36
N GLY A 407 -82.31 -5.02 17.09
CA GLY A 407 -83.18 -4.14 17.90
C GLY A 407 -82.94 -4.10 19.42
N GLN A 408 -81.70 -4.32 19.88
CA GLN A 408 -81.33 -4.32 21.31
C GLN A 408 -80.06 -3.49 21.51
N GLN A 409 -80.16 -2.46 22.34
CA GLN A 409 -79.01 -1.66 22.79
C GLN A 409 -78.20 -2.44 23.82
N LEU A 410 -77.24 -3.22 23.32
CA LEU A 410 -76.15 -3.79 24.12
C LEU A 410 -74.82 -3.50 23.42
N ILE A 411 -74.50 -2.21 23.22
CA ILE A 411 -73.11 -1.80 23.08
C ILE A 411 -72.52 -1.81 24.49
N SER A 412 -72.11 -2.99 24.94
CA SER A 412 -71.37 -3.15 26.17
C SER A 412 -70.03 -2.41 26.05
N VAL A 413 -69.68 -1.57 27.03
CA VAL A 413 -68.37 -0.87 27.09
C VAL A 413 -67.18 -1.83 26.87
N TYR A 414 -67.36 -3.10 27.25
CA TYR A 414 -66.39 -4.16 27.06
C TYR A 414 -66.12 -4.52 25.58
N SER A 415 -67.07 -4.34 24.65
CA SER A 415 -66.84 -4.62 23.22
C SER A 415 -66.11 -3.49 22.50
N VAL A 416 -66.35 -2.24 22.89
CA VAL A 416 -65.56 -1.08 22.44
C VAL A 416 -64.13 -1.19 22.98
N ALA A 417 -63.96 -1.58 24.25
CA ALA A 417 -62.65 -1.83 24.85
C ALA A 417 -61.90 -2.99 24.16
N ALA A 418 -62.61 -4.09 23.82
CA ALA A 418 -62.03 -5.22 23.09
C ALA A 418 -61.60 -4.83 21.67
N GLY A 419 -62.40 -4.02 20.95
CA GLY A 419 -62.04 -3.53 19.61
C GLY A 419 -60.83 -2.59 19.61
N VAL A 420 -60.68 -1.75 20.64
CA VAL A 420 -59.50 -0.88 20.81
C VAL A 420 -58.25 -1.72 21.15
N LEU A 421 -58.35 -2.70 22.05
CA LEU A 421 -57.23 -3.59 22.38
C LEU A 421 -56.78 -4.42 21.17
N LEU A 422 -57.72 -4.95 20.40
CA LEU A 422 -57.44 -5.74 19.21
C LEU A 422 -56.86 -4.88 18.08
N GLY A 423 -57.34 -3.65 17.91
CA GLY A 423 -56.77 -2.68 16.95
C GLY A 423 -55.37 -2.17 17.32
N VAL A 424 -55.08 -2.02 18.61
CA VAL A 424 -53.72 -1.71 19.09
C VAL A 424 -52.80 -2.91 18.86
N PHE A 425 -53.25 -4.13 19.15
CA PHE A 425 -52.50 -5.35 18.94
C PHE A 425 -52.17 -5.58 17.44
N THR A 426 -53.14 -5.43 16.54
CA THR A 426 -52.91 -5.56 15.09
C THR A 426 -51.95 -4.49 14.56
N PHE A 427 -52.01 -3.26 15.08
CA PHE A 427 -51.05 -2.22 14.73
C PHE A 427 -49.61 -2.54 15.15
N PHE A 428 -49.44 -3.16 16.32
CA PHE A 428 -48.12 -3.64 16.76
C PHE A 428 -47.64 -4.83 15.91
N GLU A 429 -48.52 -5.77 15.58
CA GLU A 429 -48.25 -6.91 14.72
C GLU A 429 -47.83 -6.46 13.31
N ASP A 430 -48.55 -5.51 12.70
CA ASP A 430 -48.26 -4.93 11.39
C ASP A 430 -46.92 -4.16 11.38
N ARG A 431 -46.59 -3.47 12.46
CA ARG A 431 -45.28 -2.83 12.60
C ARG A 431 -44.16 -3.86 12.69
N ARG A 432 -44.38 -4.95 13.44
CA ARG A 432 -43.41 -6.03 13.58
C ARG A 432 -43.18 -6.74 12.25
N SER A 433 -44.25 -7.12 11.54
CA SER A 433 -44.17 -7.78 10.24
C SER A 433 -43.51 -6.89 9.17
N THR A 434 -43.81 -5.58 9.19
CA THR A 434 -43.16 -4.60 8.30
C THR A 434 -41.66 -4.49 8.57
N LEU A 435 -41.25 -4.47 9.85
CA LEU A 435 -39.83 -4.43 10.23
C LEU A 435 -39.10 -5.72 9.82
N GLU A 436 -39.74 -6.88 10.00
CA GLU A 436 -39.17 -8.18 9.59
C GLU A 436 -39.00 -8.29 8.07
N ARG A 437 -40.02 -7.87 7.29
CA ARG A 437 -39.94 -7.81 5.83
C ARG A 437 -38.81 -6.89 5.36
N ARG A 438 -38.74 -5.70 5.96
CA ARG A 438 -37.68 -4.73 5.70
C ARG A 438 -36.30 -5.32 5.98
N ARG A 439 -36.10 -5.92 7.16
CA ARG A 439 -34.84 -6.61 7.47
C ARG A 439 -34.48 -7.65 6.41
N ALA A 440 -35.44 -8.46 5.96
CA ALA A 440 -35.22 -9.44 4.90
C ALA A 440 -34.80 -8.79 3.56
N GLU A 441 -35.46 -7.71 3.14
CA GLU A 441 -35.06 -6.92 1.95
C GLU A 441 -33.64 -6.37 2.09
N GLY A 442 -33.26 -5.93 3.30
CA GLY A 442 -31.91 -5.47 3.63
C GLY A 442 -30.85 -6.56 3.46
N ARG A 443 -31.09 -7.75 4.03
CA ARG A 443 -30.19 -8.90 3.89
C ARG A 443 -29.99 -9.30 2.43
N VAL A 444 -31.07 -9.30 1.64
CA VAL A 444 -31.00 -9.60 0.20
C VAL A 444 -30.16 -8.56 -0.55
N ALA A 445 -30.27 -7.27 -0.20
CA ALA A 445 -29.46 -6.22 -0.80
C ALA A 445 -27.97 -6.36 -0.47
N VAL A 446 -27.64 -6.69 0.79
CA VAL A 446 -26.26 -6.98 1.22
C VAL A 446 -25.69 -8.18 0.47
N ALA A 447 -26.44 -9.29 0.42
CA ALA A 447 -26.00 -10.49 -0.30
C ALA A 447 -25.68 -10.19 -1.77
N LYS A 448 -26.55 -9.43 -2.47
CA LYS A 448 -26.31 -9.01 -3.87
C LYS A 448 -25.06 -8.17 -4.03
N LEU A 449 -24.77 -7.26 -3.09
CA LEU A 449 -23.55 -6.46 -3.11
C LEU A 449 -22.31 -7.35 -2.94
N LEU A 450 -22.35 -8.29 -1.99
CA LEU A 450 -21.24 -9.20 -1.71
C LEU A 450 -21.01 -10.20 -2.84
N ASP A 451 -22.06 -10.68 -3.50
CA ASP A 451 -21.95 -11.50 -4.71
C ASP A 451 -21.29 -10.73 -5.86
N ALA A 452 -21.71 -9.48 -6.07
CA ALA A 452 -21.09 -8.61 -7.07
C ALA A 452 -19.63 -8.29 -6.73
N ALA A 453 -19.31 -8.14 -5.45
CA ALA A 453 -17.95 -7.96 -4.94
C ALA A 453 -17.10 -9.20 -5.22
N ASN A 454 -17.54 -10.38 -4.79
CA ASN A 454 -16.86 -11.65 -5.02
C ASN A 454 -16.60 -11.90 -6.52
N PHE A 455 -17.59 -11.65 -7.38
CA PHE A 455 -17.44 -11.83 -8.82
C PHE A 455 -16.40 -10.88 -9.42
N ARG A 456 -16.51 -9.57 -9.15
CA ARG A 456 -15.67 -8.55 -9.80
C ARG A 456 -14.25 -8.52 -9.25
N ILE A 457 -14.12 -8.64 -7.94
CA ILE A 457 -12.80 -8.64 -7.29
C ILE A 457 -12.08 -9.95 -7.60
N GLY A 458 -12.78 -11.08 -7.61
CA GLY A 458 -12.18 -12.36 -8.03
C GLY A 458 -11.71 -12.35 -9.49
N ASP A 459 -12.45 -11.70 -10.41
CA ASP A 459 -11.98 -11.53 -11.79
C ASP A 459 -10.73 -10.65 -11.90
N ASP A 460 -10.69 -9.53 -11.16
CA ASP A 460 -9.52 -8.65 -11.13
C ASP A 460 -8.30 -9.39 -10.51
N GLN A 461 -8.48 -10.11 -9.40
CA GLN A 461 -7.42 -10.89 -8.77
C GLN A 461 -6.82 -11.93 -9.71
N ARG A 462 -7.66 -12.67 -10.46
CA ARG A 462 -7.17 -13.60 -11.49
C ARG A 462 -6.40 -12.88 -12.58
N THR A 463 -6.83 -11.69 -12.97
CA THR A 463 -6.12 -10.85 -13.94
C THR A 463 -4.76 -10.40 -13.42
N GLN A 464 -4.69 -9.93 -12.17
CA GLN A 464 -3.44 -9.55 -11.50
C GLN A 464 -2.50 -10.75 -11.33
N LEU A 465 -3.03 -11.91 -10.94
CA LEU A 465 -2.25 -13.14 -10.78
C LEU A 465 -1.65 -13.61 -12.10
N ARG A 466 -2.41 -13.55 -13.21
CA ARG A 466 -1.88 -13.84 -14.55
C ARG A 466 -0.77 -12.85 -14.96
N ALA A 467 -0.87 -11.59 -14.54
CA ALA A 467 0.16 -10.59 -14.81
C ALA A 467 1.44 -10.86 -13.98
N VAL A 468 1.29 -11.25 -12.72
CA VAL A 468 2.38 -11.71 -11.85
C VAL A 468 3.06 -12.94 -12.45
N GLN A 469 2.29 -13.97 -12.84
CA GLN A 469 2.81 -15.17 -13.49
C GLN A 469 3.61 -14.85 -14.75
N ARG A 470 3.07 -14.00 -15.64
CA ARG A 470 3.78 -13.56 -16.85
C ARG A 470 5.10 -12.88 -16.50
N THR A 471 5.07 -11.94 -15.55
CA THR A 471 6.27 -11.20 -15.11
C THR A 471 7.33 -12.15 -14.54
N LEU A 472 6.94 -13.09 -13.66
CA LEU A 472 7.84 -14.07 -13.07
C LEU A 472 8.43 -15.00 -14.13
N ARG A 473 7.59 -15.58 -14.97
CA ARG A 473 8.01 -16.49 -16.03
C ARG A 473 8.97 -15.80 -17.00
N ASP A 474 8.61 -14.62 -17.50
CA ASP A 474 9.40 -13.92 -18.50
C ASP A 474 10.78 -13.51 -17.93
N HIS A 475 10.81 -13.03 -16.67
CA HIS A 475 12.06 -12.72 -15.97
C HIS A 475 12.95 -13.95 -15.75
N PHE A 476 12.39 -15.02 -15.17
CA PHE A 476 13.17 -16.22 -14.86
C PHE A 476 13.58 -17.01 -16.10
N THR A 477 12.82 -16.96 -17.20
CA THR A 477 13.26 -17.51 -18.49
C THR A 477 14.54 -16.84 -18.96
N VAL A 478 14.59 -15.50 -18.96
CA VAL A 478 15.80 -14.76 -19.37
C VAL A 478 16.99 -15.12 -18.49
N VAL A 479 16.80 -15.15 -17.17
CA VAL A 479 17.86 -15.51 -16.21
C VAL A 479 18.33 -16.95 -16.42
N ASN A 480 17.40 -17.89 -16.61
CA ASN A 480 17.72 -19.29 -16.82
C ASN A 480 18.46 -19.54 -18.14
N ASP A 481 18.03 -18.88 -19.22
CA ASP A 481 18.67 -19.00 -20.53
C ASP A 481 20.11 -18.47 -20.52
N GLU A 482 20.36 -17.36 -19.81
CA GLU A 482 21.72 -16.86 -19.56
C GLU A 482 22.54 -17.90 -18.80
N ARG A 483 22.00 -18.46 -17.72
CA ARG A 483 22.71 -19.46 -16.90
C ARG A 483 22.99 -20.76 -17.65
N LEU A 484 22.09 -21.21 -18.52
CA LEU A 484 22.30 -22.38 -19.37
C LEU A 484 23.34 -22.09 -20.45
N ARG A 485 23.31 -20.93 -21.09
CA ARG A 485 24.35 -20.50 -22.06
C ARG A 485 25.73 -20.45 -21.41
N GLN A 486 25.84 -19.87 -20.22
CA GLN A 486 27.09 -19.81 -19.46
C GLN A 486 27.62 -21.20 -19.09
N ALA A 487 26.75 -22.11 -18.66
CA ALA A 487 27.16 -23.48 -18.35
C ALA A 487 27.60 -24.26 -19.59
N ALA A 488 26.91 -24.09 -20.72
CA ALA A 488 27.28 -24.71 -21.99
C ALA A 488 28.62 -24.16 -22.53
N GLU A 489 28.89 -22.86 -22.34
CA GLU A 489 30.19 -22.25 -22.67
C GLU A 489 31.30 -22.79 -21.77
N ALA A 490 31.05 -22.94 -20.47
CA ALA A 490 32.03 -23.51 -19.54
C ALA A 490 32.44 -24.94 -19.92
N VAL A 491 31.52 -25.76 -20.47
CA VAL A 491 31.86 -27.09 -21.00
C VAL A 491 32.81 -27.00 -22.21
N ARG A 492 32.61 -26.01 -23.09
CA ARG A 492 33.47 -25.79 -24.27
C ARG A 492 34.86 -25.31 -23.88
N THR A 493 34.97 -24.37 -22.94
CA THR A 493 36.23 -23.76 -22.54
C THR A 493 37.05 -24.66 -21.60
N ALA A 494 36.40 -25.51 -20.81
CA ALA A 494 37.05 -26.46 -19.92
C ALA A 494 38.03 -27.41 -20.64
N ALA A 495 37.82 -27.67 -21.93
CA ALA A 495 38.66 -28.56 -22.72
C ALA A 495 39.94 -27.92 -23.30
N SER A 496 40.07 -26.58 -23.31
CA SER A 496 40.95 -25.93 -24.32
C SER A 496 42.02 -24.95 -23.82
N ASP A 497 42.00 -24.46 -22.58
CA ASP A 497 42.90 -23.33 -22.23
C ASP A 497 43.38 -23.31 -20.76
N ASP A 498 44.54 -23.91 -20.48
CA ASP A 498 45.20 -23.84 -19.17
C ASP A 498 45.76 -22.44 -18.86
N GLY A 499 46.09 -21.64 -19.89
CA GLY A 499 46.61 -20.28 -19.75
C GLY A 499 45.52 -19.30 -19.29
N ALA A 500 44.33 -19.40 -19.87
CA ALA A 500 43.16 -18.64 -19.41
C ALA A 500 42.74 -19.01 -17.98
N VAL A 501 42.91 -20.26 -17.57
CA VAL A 501 42.63 -20.69 -16.18
C VAL A 501 43.58 -20.00 -15.21
N ALA A 502 44.88 -19.98 -15.50
CA ALA A 502 45.85 -19.30 -14.64
C ALA A 502 45.55 -17.79 -14.52
N ALA A 503 45.21 -17.12 -15.63
CA ALA A 503 44.78 -15.73 -15.62
C ALA A 503 43.50 -15.51 -14.80
N ARG A 504 42.52 -16.40 -14.93
CA ARG A 504 41.25 -16.34 -14.19
C ARG A 504 41.43 -16.56 -12.69
N VAL A 505 42.34 -17.45 -12.27
CA VAL A 505 42.66 -17.65 -10.86
C VAL A 505 43.21 -16.36 -10.25
N VAL A 506 44.16 -15.70 -10.93
CA VAL A 506 44.72 -14.42 -10.46
C VAL A 506 43.63 -13.33 -10.39
N GLU A 507 42.73 -13.28 -11.38
CA GLU A 507 41.60 -12.35 -11.38
C GLU A 507 40.67 -12.61 -10.17
N LEU A 508 40.28 -13.85 -9.93
CA LEU A 508 39.40 -14.24 -8.82
C LEU A 508 40.03 -13.97 -7.46
N GLU A 509 41.33 -14.25 -7.28
CA GLU A 509 42.05 -13.94 -6.04
C GLU A 509 42.05 -12.44 -5.77
N SER A 510 42.40 -11.62 -6.77
CA SER A 510 42.40 -10.16 -6.64
C SER A 510 41.00 -9.61 -6.36
N GLY A 511 39.98 -10.13 -7.05
CA GLY A 511 38.60 -9.72 -6.90
C GLY A 511 37.98 -10.13 -5.56
N LEU A 512 38.33 -11.31 -5.03
CA LEU A 512 37.89 -11.74 -3.70
C LEU A 512 38.48 -10.88 -2.58
N VAL A 513 39.75 -10.49 -2.69
CA VAL A 513 40.36 -9.52 -1.76
C VAL A 513 39.56 -8.20 -1.80
N GLU A 514 39.26 -7.70 -2.99
CA GLU A 514 38.49 -6.47 -3.18
C GLU A 514 37.06 -6.57 -2.59
N LEU A 515 36.37 -7.69 -2.76
CA LEU A 515 35.05 -7.93 -2.16
C LEU A 515 35.09 -7.97 -0.64
N HIS A 516 36.12 -8.58 -0.04
CA HIS A 516 36.29 -8.62 1.42
C HIS A 516 36.58 -7.22 2.00
N GLU A 517 37.41 -6.43 1.32
CA GLU A 517 37.62 -5.03 1.66
C GLU A 517 36.32 -4.23 1.61
N LEU A 518 35.54 -4.41 0.54
CA LEU A 518 34.28 -3.69 0.38
C LEU A 518 33.25 -4.12 1.44
N ARG A 519 33.20 -5.42 1.78
CA ARG A 519 32.36 -5.95 2.87
C ARG A 519 32.70 -5.32 4.23
N THR A 520 34.00 -5.21 4.55
CA THR A 520 34.45 -4.60 5.81
C THR A 520 34.21 -3.09 5.87
N GLN A 521 34.34 -2.39 4.74
CA GLN A 521 33.96 -0.97 4.64
C GLN A 521 32.45 -0.77 4.85
N LEU A 522 31.61 -1.67 4.33
CA LEU A 522 30.16 -1.60 4.49
C LEU A 522 29.68 -1.99 5.89
N SER A 523 30.39 -2.85 6.63
CA SER A 523 30.00 -3.22 8.01
C SER A 523 30.32 -2.10 9.02
N THR A 524 31.47 -1.44 8.86
CA THR A 524 31.92 -0.37 9.77
C THR A 524 31.07 0.92 9.71
N GLY A 525 30.33 1.15 8.62
CA GLY A 525 29.40 2.27 8.50
C GLY A 525 28.13 2.16 9.36
N HIS A 526 27.71 0.94 9.73
CA HIS A 526 26.45 0.71 10.45
C HIS A 526 26.59 0.93 11.97
N ASP A 527 27.72 0.54 12.55
CA ASP A 527 27.95 0.61 14.01
C ASP A 527 28.19 2.04 14.53
N GLY A 528 28.58 2.97 13.65
CA GLY A 528 28.91 4.35 14.00
C GLY A 528 27.70 5.24 14.39
N GLN A 529 26.49 4.89 13.95
CA GLN A 529 25.27 5.67 14.24
C GLN A 529 24.41 5.07 15.37
N GLY A 530 24.39 3.74 15.52
CA GLY A 530 23.68 3.08 16.64
C GLY A 530 24.31 3.35 18.01
N GLY A 531 25.65 3.43 18.08
CA GLY A 531 26.38 3.67 19.33
C GLY A 531 26.23 5.09 19.90
N ARG A 532 25.87 6.08 19.06
CA ARG A 532 25.72 7.49 19.49
C ARG A 532 24.39 7.78 20.20
N ARG A 533 23.34 6.97 19.99
CA ARG A 533 22.06 7.13 20.70
C ARG A 533 22.05 6.53 22.11
N LEU A 534 22.90 5.54 22.39
CA LEU A 534 22.99 4.91 23.72
C LEU A 534 23.95 5.63 24.69
N ALA A 535 24.86 6.46 24.19
CA ALA A 535 25.80 7.20 25.02
C ALA A 535 25.23 8.51 25.63
N ALA A 536 24.07 9.00 25.15
CA ALA A 536 23.47 10.24 25.64
C ALA A 536 22.48 10.06 26.81
N VAL A 537 22.22 8.82 27.27
CA VAL A 537 21.23 8.51 28.32
C VAL A 537 21.89 8.05 29.63
N ARG A 538 23.21 8.13 29.76
CA ARG A 538 23.88 7.84 31.04
C ARG A 538 24.96 8.87 31.34
N SER A 539 24.59 9.85 32.17
CA SER A 539 25.30 10.29 33.37
C SER A 539 24.48 11.41 34.05
N PRO A 540 24.58 11.53 35.39
CA PRO A 540 23.45 11.60 36.32
C PRO A 540 22.69 12.92 36.38
#